data_AF-A0AAD8L5M3-F1
#
_entry.id   AF-A0AAD8L5M3-F1
#
_cell.length_a   1.000
_cell.length_b   1.000
_cell.length_c   1.000
_cell.angle_alpha   90.00
_cell.angle_beta   90.00
_cell.angle_gamma   90.00
#
_symmetry.space_group_name_H-M   'P 1'
#
loop_
_entity.id
_entity.type
_entity.pdbx_description
1 polymer ?
#
loop_
_entity_poly.entity_id
_entity_poly.type
_entity_poly.pdbx_seq_one_letter_code
_entity_poly.pdbx_strand_id
1 'polypeptide(L)'
;MGRVRTKTVKKSSRQVIERYYSKMTLDFHTNKKILEEVAIIPSKRLRNKIAGFSTHLMKRIQKGPVRGISLKLQEEERERRMDFVPDESAIKTDRIEVDKETIDLLASLGMSELPGIVLKEDTPVLTSGIPGGYGGGGRGGYGGGAGKRLGSLLAAYVLNYLINKLQFFLQTVEAFLAHLNVIILSLTVTLGLSLRIAARDKLDFS
;
A
#
# COMPACT_ATOMS: atom_id res chain seq x y z
N MET A 1 -3.24 -0.44 -33.16
CA MET A 1 -2.70 -1.26 -32.05
C MET A 1 -1.67 -0.44 -31.24
N GLY A 2 -1.88 -0.23 -29.93
CA GLY A 2 -1.03 0.66 -29.10
C GLY A 2 0.25 0.01 -28.55
N ARG A 3 1.29 0.82 -28.25
CA ARG A 3 2.60 0.37 -27.73
C ARG A 3 2.64 0.30 -26.20
N VAL A 4 1.72 -0.45 -25.59
CA VAL A 4 1.64 -0.62 -24.13
C VAL A 4 2.65 -1.68 -23.67
N ARG A 5 3.38 -1.38 -22.59
CA ARG A 5 4.39 -2.28 -22.01
C ARG A 5 3.75 -3.19 -20.96
N THR A 6 4.18 -4.45 -20.92
CA THR A 6 3.67 -5.47 -19.99
C THR A 6 4.13 -5.25 -18.55
N LYS A 7 3.46 -5.90 -17.59
CA LYS A 7 3.80 -5.84 -16.15
C LYS A 7 5.24 -6.28 -15.86
N THR A 8 5.77 -7.27 -16.58
CA THR A 8 7.13 -7.78 -16.42
C THR A 8 8.17 -6.70 -16.70
N VAL A 9 8.06 -6.02 -17.86
CA VAL A 9 8.93 -4.89 -18.21
C VAL A 9 8.85 -3.79 -17.17
N LYS A 10 7.63 -3.41 -16.74
CA LYS A 10 7.42 -2.34 -15.76
C LYS A 10 8.00 -2.72 -14.39
N LYS A 11 7.82 -3.96 -13.92
CA LYS A 11 8.31 -4.43 -12.62
C LYS A 11 9.84 -4.51 -12.61
N SER A 12 10.45 -5.16 -13.60
CA SER A 12 11.91 -5.29 -13.70
C SER A 12 12.61 -3.94 -13.81
N SER A 13 12.04 -3.00 -14.57
CA SER A 13 12.65 -1.67 -14.70
C SER A 13 12.66 -0.89 -13.38
N ARG A 14 11.57 -0.96 -12.60
CA ARG A 14 11.55 -0.30 -11.28
C ARG A 14 12.59 -0.89 -10.33
N GLN A 15 12.69 -2.22 -10.30
CA GLN A 15 13.65 -2.93 -9.45
C GLN A 15 15.11 -2.58 -9.79
N VAL A 16 15.44 -2.42 -11.07
CA VAL A 16 16.79 -1.99 -11.49
C VAL A 16 17.05 -0.55 -11.05
N ILE A 17 16.07 0.34 -11.18
CA ILE A 17 16.19 1.76 -10.80
C ILE A 17 16.34 1.93 -9.29
N GLU A 18 15.58 1.19 -8.48
CA GLU A 18 15.65 1.22 -7.02
C GLU A 18 17.05 0.84 -6.51
N ARG A 19 17.69 -0.16 -7.13
CA ARG A 19 18.98 -0.69 -6.69
C ARG A 19 20.19 0.03 -7.28
N TYR A 20 20.09 0.47 -8.54
CA TYR A 20 21.23 0.98 -9.31
C TYR A 20 21.00 2.38 -9.85
N TYR A 21 20.29 3.22 -9.10
CA TYR A 21 20.00 4.60 -9.50
C TYR A 21 21.27 5.37 -9.94
N SER A 22 22.35 5.28 -9.17
CA SER A 22 23.60 6.01 -9.42
C SER A 22 24.30 5.65 -10.74
N LYS A 23 24.04 4.46 -11.29
CA LYS A 23 24.63 4.00 -12.55
C LYS A 23 23.75 4.33 -13.75
N MET A 24 22.45 4.57 -13.54
CA MET A 24 21.48 4.75 -14.61
C MET A 24 21.50 6.18 -15.15
N THR A 25 21.24 6.31 -16.45
CA THR A 25 21.29 7.60 -17.16
C THR A 25 20.00 7.87 -17.95
N LEU A 26 19.92 8.98 -18.66
CA LEU A 26 18.78 9.32 -19.52
C LEU A 26 18.86 8.68 -20.92
N ASP A 27 20.04 8.23 -21.32
CA ASP A 27 20.29 7.66 -22.64
C ASP A 27 19.92 6.18 -22.71
N PHE A 28 19.48 5.76 -23.89
CA PHE A 28 19.05 4.39 -24.14
C PHE A 28 20.23 3.42 -24.31
N HIS A 29 21.29 3.84 -25.01
CA HIS A 29 22.39 2.96 -25.37
C HIS A 29 23.28 2.65 -24.16
N THR A 30 23.53 3.63 -23.31
CA THR A 30 24.21 3.46 -22.02
C THR A 30 23.44 2.52 -21.10
N ASN A 31 22.16 2.78 -20.86
CA ASN A 31 21.32 1.95 -19.98
C ASN A 31 21.17 0.51 -20.49
N LYS A 32 21.19 0.32 -21.82
CA LYS A 32 21.20 -1.01 -22.42
C LYS A 32 22.47 -1.79 -22.07
N LYS A 33 23.65 -1.16 -22.09
CA LYS A 33 24.92 -1.78 -21.68
C LYS A 33 24.95 -2.08 -20.18
N ILE A 34 24.51 -1.13 -19.36
CA ILE A 34 24.41 -1.32 -17.90
C ILE A 34 23.51 -2.50 -17.56
N LEU A 35 22.39 -2.66 -18.26
CA LEU A 35 21.48 -3.80 -18.05
C LEU A 35 22.08 -5.15 -18.44
N GLU A 36 23.08 -5.19 -19.33
CA GLU A 36 23.80 -6.43 -19.68
C GLU A 36 24.75 -6.86 -18.54
N GLU A 37 25.32 -5.90 -17.82
CA GLU A 37 26.20 -6.15 -16.68
C GLU A 37 25.43 -6.44 -15.39
N VAL A 38 24.32 -5.73 -15.17
CA VAL A 38 23.58 -5.75 -13.91
C VAL A 38 22.58 -6.91 -13.82
N ALA A 39 22.01 -7.34 -14.94
CA ALA A 39 20.90 -8.29 -14.94
C ALA A 39 21.04 -9.36 -16.03
N ILE A 40 20.79 -10.61 -15.65
CA ILE A 40 20.71 -11.73 -16.59
C ILE A 40 19.36 -11.66 -17.30
N ILE A 41 19.34 -11.09 -18.51
CA ILE A 41 18.14 -10.97 -19.34
C ILE A 41 18.24 -11.92 -20.54
N PRO A 42 17.34 -12.91 -20.66
CA PRO A 42 17.51 -14.01 -21.61
C PRO A 42 17.34 -13.59 -23.07
N SER A 43 16.62 -12.49 -23.35
CA SER A 43 16.35 -12.06 -24.73
C SER A 43 16.67 -10.59 -25.00
N LYS A 44 17.22 -10.35 -26.19
CA LYS A 44 17.53 -9.01 -26.71
C LYS A 44 16.29 -8.11 -26.74
N ARG A 45 15.12 -8.64 -27.11
CA ARG A 45 13.87 -7.84 -27.16
C ARG A 45 13.40 -7.41 -25.78
N LEU A 46 13.52 -8.27 -24.75
CA LEU A 46 13.16 -7.90 -23.39
C LEU A 46 14.12 -6.85 -22.82
N ARG A 47 15.44 -7.04 -23.01
CA ARG A 47 16.47 -6.07 -22.62
C ARG A 47 16.17 -4.68 -23.18
N ASN A 48 15.89 -4.59 -24.48
CA ASN A 48 15.58 -3.32 -25.12
C ASN A 48 14.29 -2.67 -24.59
N LYS A 49 13.26 -3.48 -24.28
CA LYS A 49 12.02 -2.95 -23.67
C LYS A 49 12.26 -2.43 -22.25
N ILE A 50 13.09 -3.10 -21.45
CA ILE A 50 13.45 -2.70 -20.09
C ILE A 50 14.31 -1.44 -20.12
N ALA A 51 15.35 -1.39 -20.95
CA ALA A 51 16.19 -0.20 -21.14
C ALA A 51 15.34 1.02 -21.54
N GLY A 52 14.46 0.85 -22.53
CA GLY A 52 13.60 1.94 -23.01
C GLY A 52 12.51 2.36 -22.03
N PHE A 53 12.03 1.47 -21.15
CA PHE A 53 11.10 1.86 -20.09
C PHE A 53 11.84 2.53 -18.92
N SER A 54 13.06 2.11 -18.64
CA SER A 54 13.90 2.69 -17.60
C SER A 54 14.30 4.13 -17.91
N THR A 55 14.68 4.45 -19.16
CA THR A 55 14.92 5.84 -19.59
C THR A 55 13.68 6.71 -19.43
N HIS A 56 12.50 6.17 -19.76
CA HIS A 56 11.23 6.90 -19.58
C HIS A 56 10.93 7.18 -18.10
N LEU A 57 11.24 6.24 -17.20
CA LEU A 57 11.11 6.45 -15.76
C LEU A 57 12.12 7.50 -15.26
N MET A 58 13.38 7.46 -15.69
CA MET A 58 14.38 8.46 -15.31
C MET A 58 13.96 9.89 -15.67
N LYS A 59 13.44 10.08 -16.90
CA LYS A 59 12.89 11.37 -17.33
C LYS A 59 11.69 11.84 -16.51
N ARG A 60 10.93 10.92 -15.91
CA ARG A 60 9.81 11.26 -15.02
C ARG A 60 10.27 11.60 -13.62
N ILE A 61 11.28 10.89 -13.10
CA ILE A 61 11.88 11.15 -11.79
C ILE A 61 12.45 12.58 -11.73
N GLN A 62 13.08 13.04 -12.82
CA GLN A 62 13.56 14.43 -12.92
C GLN A 62 12.46 15.49 -12.82
N LYS A 63 11.23 15.16 -13.26
CA LYS A 63 10.10 16.10 -13.23
C LYS A 63 9.35 16.06 -11.91
N GLY A 64 9.53 15.03 -11.09
CA GLY A 64 8.85 14.88 -9.81
C GLY A 64 8.82 13.44 -9.31
N PRO A 65 8.24 13.24 -8.11
CA PRO A 65 8.20 11.93 -7.47
C PRO A 65 7.33 10.95 -8.28
N VAL A 66 7.90 9.79 -8.60
CA VAL A 66 7.22 8.73 -9.34
C VAL A 66 6.71 7.67 -8.37
N ARG A 67 5.39 7.42 -8.40
CA ARG A 67 4.74 6.42 -7.54
C ARG A 67 5.33 5.01 -7.73
N GLY A 68 5.61 4.35 -6.61
CA GLY A 68 6.03 2.95 -6.57
C GLY A 68 7.50 2.72 -6.94
N ILE A 69 8.36 3.72 -6.74
CA ILE A 69 9.82 3.60 -6.76
C ILE A 69 10.29 4.23 -5.46
N SER A 70 10.93 3.47 -4.58
CA SER A 70 11.63 4.03 -3.42
C SER A 70 13.02 4.47 -3.88
N LEU A 71 13.19 5.78 -4.06
CA LEU A 71 14.53 6.34 -4.08
C LEU A 71 14.90 6.67 -2.65
N LYS A 72 16.06 6.19 -2.16
CA LYS A 72 16.61 6.60 -0.86
C LYS A 72 16.69 8.12 -0.71
N LEU A 73 16.98 8.81 -1.82
CA LEU A 73 17.01 10.27 -1.90
C LEU A 73 15.63 10.91 -1.59
N GLN A 74 14.54 10.24 -1.92
CA GLN A 74 13.18 10.70 -1.60
C GLN A 74 12.81 10.42 -0.15
N GLU A 75 13.39 9.40 0.47
CA GLU A 75 13.18 9.10 1.89
C GLU A 75 13.79 10.21 2.75
N GLU A 76 15.02 10.65 2.45
CA GLU A 76 15.68 11.76 3.18
C GLU A 76 14.97 13.11 3.01
N GLU A 77 14.52 13.48 1.80
CA GLU A 77 13.72 14.70 1.60
C GLU A 77 12.35 14.63 2.28
N ARG A 78 11.74 13.44 2.29
CA ARG A 78 10.46 13.22 2.96
C ARG A 78 10.60 13.33 4.47
N GLU A 79 11.68 12.79 5.04
CA GLU A 79 11.96 12.85 6.48
C GLU A 79 12.13 14.31 6.91
N ARG A 80 12.90 15.12 6.18
CA ARG A 80 13.03 16.57 6.44
C ARG A 80 11.70 17.34 6.37
N ARG A 81 10.76 16.91 5.52
CA ARG A 81 9.42 17.53 5.44
C ARG A 81 8.47 17.06 6.52
N MET A 82 8.62 15.82 7.01
CA MET A 82 7.80 15.27 8.08
C MET A 82 8.27 15.78 9.45
N ASP A 83 9.58 16.01 9.61
CA ASP A 83 10.20 16.58 10.81
C ASP A 83 10.04 18.11 10.87
N PHE A 84 9.45 18.71 9.83
CA PHE A 84 9.14 20.13 9.82
C PHE A 84 8.01 20.41 10.82
N VAL A 85 8.40 20.80 12.03
CA VAL A 85 7.51 21.34 13.04
C VAL A 85 7.37 22.84 12.78
N PRO A 86 6.17 23.35 12.44
CA PRO A 86 5.94 24.78 12.33
C PRO A 86 6.18 25.47 13.68
N ASP A 87 6.67 26.72 13.65
CA ASP A 87 6.92 27.52 14.86
C ASP A 87 5.63 27.73 15.70
N GLU A 88 4.48 27.76 15.03
CA GLU A 88 3.17 27.83 15.66
C GLU A 88 2.39 26.52 15.46
N SER A 89 2.08 25.84 16.57
CA SER A 89 1.26 24.63 16.54
C SER A 89 -0.19 24.97 16.17
N ALA A 90 -0.75 24.29 15.18
CA ALA A 90 -2.16 24.45 14.78
C ALA A 90 -3.18 24.13 15.89
N ILE A 91 -2.73 23.49 16.99
CA ILE A 91 -3.55 23.17 18.18
C ILE A 91 -3.65 24.37 19.14
N LYS A 92 -2.76 25.36 19.02
CA LYS A 92 -2.80 26.59 19.84
C LYS A 92 -3.88 27.52 19.30
N THR A 93 -5.14 27.12 19.49
CA THR A 93 -6.30 27.93 19.19
C THR A 93 -6.82 28.50 20.50
N ASP A 94 -6.94 29.83 20.59
CA ASP A 94 -7.43 30.51 21.81
C ASP A 94 -8.91 30.23 22.10
N ARG A 95 -9.63 29.63 21.14
CA ARG A 95 -11.06 29.26 21.23
C ARG A 95 -11.27 27.85 20.70
N ILE A 96 -11.86 26.99 21.53
CA ILE A 96 -12.23 25.61 21.22
C ILE A 96 -13.75 25.56 21.23
N GLU A 97 -14.35 25.40 20.05
CA GLU A 97 -15.80 25.23 19.91
C GLU A 97 -16.18 23.78 20.21
N VAL A 98 -17.08 23.59 21.17
CA VAL A 98 -17.46 22.27 21.71
C VAL A 98 -18.98 22.11 21.69
N ASP A 99 -19.43 20.89 21.40
CA ASP A 99 -20.85 20.53 21.41
C ASP A 99 -21.35 20.31 22.86
N LYS A 100 -22.67 20.46 23.08
CA LYS A 100 -23.28 20.39 24.43
C LYS A 100 -22.95 19.10 25.19
N GLU A 101 -23.06 17.95 24.52
CA GLU A 101 -22.75 16.64 25.12
C GLU A 101 -21.27 16.52 25.56
N THR A 102 -20.36 17.21 24.84
CA THR A 102 -18.94 17.17 25.15
C THR A 102 -18.59 18.09 26.33
N ILE A 103 -19.35 19.17 26.55
CA ILE A 103 -19.23 19.99 27.77
C ILE A 103 -19.69 19.21 29.01
N ASP A 104 -20.80 18.47 28.90
CA ASP A 104 -21.30 17.63 29.99
C ASP A 104 -20.29 16.52 30.34
N LEU A 105 -19.64 15.94 29.33
CA LEU A 105 -18.54 15.00 29.52
C LEU A 105 -17.36 15.66 30.26
N LEU A 106 -16.94 16.86 29.86
CA LEU A 106 -15.86 17.59 30.51
C LEU A 106 -16.19 17.95 31.96
N ALA A 107 -17.45 18.27 32.26
CA ALA A 107 -17.94 18.50 33.62
C ALA A 107 -17.88 17.23 34.47
N SER A 108 -18.23 16.07 33.91
CA SER A 108 -18.17 14.78 34.61
C SER A 108 -16.72 14.33 34.92
N LEU A 109 -15.77 14.72 34.07
CA LEU A 109 -14.35 14.43 34.22
C LEU A 109 -13.61 15.45 35.11
N GLY A 110 -14.31 16.45 35.65
CA GLY A 110 -13.71 17.49 36.50
C GLY A 110 -12.85 18.51 35.75
N MET A 111 -13.03 18.64 34.43
CA MET A 111 -12.30 19.57 33.55
C MET A 111 -13.20 20.71 33.05
N SER A 112 -14.06 21.24 33.93
CA SER A 112 -15.05 22.28 33.59
C SER A 112 -14.46 23.68 33.41
N GLU A 113 -13.28 23.96 33.95
CA GLU A 113 -12.67 25.31 33.99
C GLU A 113 -11.51 25.51 33.00
N LEU A 114 -11.53 24.81 31.86
CA LEU A 114 -10.50 25.02 30.84
C LEU A 114 -10.74 26.34 30.09
N PRO A 115 -9.72 27.22 29.98
CA PRO A 115 -9.85 28.50 29.30
C PRO A 115 -10.07 28.30 27.79
N GLY A 116 -11.06 29.00 27.22
CA GLY A 116 -11.30 29.05 25.78
C GLY A 116 -12.35 28.09 25.23
N ILE A 117 -13.07 27.33 26.07
CA ILE A 117 -14.19 26.49 25.61
C ILE A 117 -15.43 27.34 25.35
N VAL A 118 -15.99 27.26 24.14
CA VAL A 118 -17.22 27.97 23.73
C VAL A 118 -18.21 26.97 23.15
N LEU A 119 -19.49 27.08 23.53
CA LEU A 119 -20.56 26.29 22.93
C LEU A 119 -20.75 26.68 21.47
N LYS A 120 -20.72 25.70 20.57
CA LYS A 120 -21.09 25.92 19.18
C LYS A 120 -22.61 26.13 19.07
N GLU A 121 -23.02 27.26 18.52
CA GLU A 121 -24.44 27.50 18.21
C GLU A 121 -24.84 26.68 16.97
N ASP A 122 -25.77 25.75 17.15
CA ASP A 122 -26.38 24.98 16.07
C ASP A 122 -27.16 25.93 15.16
N THR A 123 -26.50 26.47 14.12
CA THR A 123 -27.20 27.17 13.06
C THR A 123 -28.06 26.16 12.30
N PRO A 124 -29.41 26.29 12.31
CA PRO A 124 -30.24 25.41 11.51
C PRO A 124 -29.93 25.70 10.04
N VAL A 125 -29.38 24.70 9.35
CA VAL A 125 -29.14 24.77 7.91
C VAL A 125 -30.50 24.92 7.23
N LEU A 126 -30.88 26.15 6.89
CA LEU A 126 -32.11 26.46 6.17
C LEU A 126 -32.08 25.73 4.83
N THR A 127 -32.91 24.70 4.68
CA THR A 127 -33.18 24.06 3.41
C THR A 127 -33.92 25.09 2.54
N SER A 128 -33.22 25.75 1.64
CA SER A 128 -33.84 26.71 0.72
C SER A 128 -34.82 25.97 -0.19
N GLY A 129 -36.11 26.09 0.11
CA GLY A 129 -37.19 25.73 -0.79
C GLY A 129 -37.09 26.54 -2.07
N ILE A 130 -37.11 25.86 -3.21
CA ILE A 130 -37.10 26.45 -4.54
C ILE A 130 -38.51 27.02 -4.82
N PRO A 131 -38.69 28.34 -5.02
CA PRO A 131 -39.97 28.91 -5.44
C PRO A 131 -40.16 28.72 -6.95
N GLY A 132 -41.39 28.39 -7.34
CA GLY A 132 -41.76 28.09 -8.71
C GLY A 132 -41.47 29.20 -9.72
N GLY A 133 -41.04 28.78 -10.91
CA GLY A 133 -41.03 29.58 -12.14
C GLY A 133 -41.61 28.73 -13.27
N TYR A 134 -42.78 29.14 -13.78
CA TYR A 134 -43.32 28.65 -15.04
C TYR A 134 -42.56 29.30 -16.20
N GLY A 135 -42.02 28.49 -17.10
CA GLY A 135 -41.64 28.97 -18.44
C GLY A 135 -40.27 28.51 -18.94
N GLY A 136 -40.30 27.59 -19.91
CA GLY A 136 -39.39 27.67 -21.06
C GLY A 136 -38.11 26.84 -21.02
N GLY A 137 -38.16 25.67 -21.67
CA GLY A 137 -37.15 25.28 -22.66
C GLY A 137 -35.78 24.80 -22.16
N GLY A 138 -35.57 23.48 -22.28
CA GLY A 138 -34.34 22.99 -22.87
C GLY A 138 -33.35 22.26 -21.95
N ARG A 139 -32.92 21.10 -22.47
CA ARG A 139 -31.71 20.33 -22.15
C ARG A 139 -31.71 19.51 -20.85
N GLY A 140 -31.80 18.20 -21.06
CA GLY A 140 -31.50 17.18 -20.07
C GLY A 140 -30.10 17.34 -19.49
N GLY A 141 -30.04 17.21 -18.16
CA GLY A 141 -28.83 17.08 -17.38
C GLY A 141 -29.03 15.96 -16.37
N TYR A 142 -28.33 14.85 -16.57
CA TYR A 142 -28.17 13.82 -15.54
C TYR A 142 -27.24 14.35 -14.45
N GLY A 143 -27.73 14.48 -13.24
CA GLY A 143 -26.95 14.76 -12.02
C GLY A 143 -27.89 14.76 -10.82
N GLY A 144 -27.57 14.21 -9.66
CA GLY A 144 -26.40 13.51 -9.18
C GLY A 144 -26.74 13.02 -7.78
N GLY A 145 -27.03 11.72 -7.63
CA GLY A 145 -27.32 11.07 -6.36
C GLY A 145 -26.18 10.14 -5.96
N ALA A 146 -24.98 10.67 -5.76
CA ALA A 146 -23.76 9.86 -5.56
C ALA A 146 -22.98 10.26 -4.30
N GLY A 147 -23.67 10.65 -3.22
CA GLY A 147 -23.01 11.03 -1.95
C GLY A 147 -22.90 9.90 -0.91
N LYS A 148 -23.81 8.92 -0.93
CA LYS A 148 -23.95 7.92 0.17
C LYS A 148 -23.44 6.51 -0.15
N ARG A 149 -22.85 6.29 -1.33
CA ARG A 149 -22.39 4.96 -1.78
C ARG A 149 -20.87 4.78 -1.79
N LEU A 150 -20.08 5.85 -1.66
CA LEU A 150 -18.61 5.75 -1.72
C LEU A 150 -18.00 5.19 -0.42
N GLY A 151 -18.59 5.49 0.75
CA GLY A 151 -18.14 4.93 2.02
C GLY A 151 -18.33 3.42 2.12
N SER A 152 -19.46 2.89 1.64
CA SER A 152 -19.73 1.45 1.65
C SER A 152 -18.87 0.66 0.66
N LEU A 153 -18.56 1.25 -0.51
CA LEU A 153 -17.68 0.63 -1.50
C LEU A 153 -16.22 0.59 -1.03
N LEU A 154 -15.74 1.63 -0.35
CA LEU A 154 -14.39 1.65 0.21
C LEU A 154 -14.25 0.64 1.35
N ALA A 155 -15.24 0.58 2.25
CA ALA A 155 -15.30 -0.40 3.32
C ALA A 155 -15.34 -1.83 2.78
N ALA A 156 -16.17 -2.10 1.76
CA ALA A 156 -16.22 -3.40 1.09
C ALA A 156 -14.89 -3.77 0.41
N TYR A 157 -14.19 -2.81 -0.19
CA TYR A 157 -12.90 -3.05 -0.84
C TYR A 157 -11.81 -3.39 0.18
N VAL A 158 -11.78 -2.68 1.32
CA VAL A 158 -10.83 -2.94 2.41
C VAL A 158 -11.12 -4.28 3.08
N LEU A 159 -12.40 -4.59 3.37
CA LEU A 159 -12.79 -5.88 3.94
C LEU A 159 -12.41 -7.03 3.01
N ASN A 160 -12.71 -6.92 1.72
CA ASN A 160 -12.41 -7.96 0.74
C ASN A 160 -10.89 -8.12 0.56
N TYR A 161 -10.11 -7.04 0.61
CA TYR A 161 -8.64 -7.11 0.63
C TYR A 161 -8.13 -7.83 1.88
N LEU A 162 -8.66 -7.52 3.07
CA LEU A 162 -8.26 -8.15 4.33
C LEU A 162 -8.57 -9.64 4.32
N ILE A 163 -9.77 -10.03 3.90
CA ILE A 163 -10.22 -11.43 3.83
C ILE A 163 -9.32 -12.22 2.88
N ASN A 164 -9.08 -11.72 1.66
CA ASN A 164 -8.21 -12.41 0.70
C ASN A 164 -6.76 -12.52 1.20
N LYS A 165 -6.27 -11.52 1.92
CA LYS A 165 -4.92 -11.54 2.50
C LYS A 165 -4.81 -12.53 3.65
N LEU A 166 -5.85 -12.63 4.50
CA LEU A 166 -5.94 -13.61 5.58
C LEU A 166 -6.01 -15.03 5.02
N GLN A 167 -6.82 -15.25 3.98
CA GLN A 167 -6.97 -16.55 3.32
C GLN A 167 -5.64 -17.04 2.71
N PHE A 168 -4.90 -16.14 2.04
CA PHE A 168 -3.60 -16.47 1.49
C PHE A 168 -2.57 -16.81 2.58
N PHE A 169 -2.60 -16.10 3.70
CA PHE A 169 -1.75 -16.39 4.85
C PHE A 169 -2.06 -17.77 5.44
N LEU A 170 -3.34 -18.09 5.67
CA LEU A 170 -3.78 -19.39 6.17
C LEU A 170 -3.34 -20.52 5.24
N GLN A 171 -3.51 -20.37 3.93
CA GLN A 171 -3.11 -21.38 2.96
C GLN A 171 -1.59 -21.60 2.89
N THR A 172 -0.80 -20.55 3.18
CA THR A 172 0.66 -20.67 3.30
C THR A 172 1.05 -21.42 4.56
N VAL A 173 0.34 -21.20 5.67
CA VAL A 173 0.57 -21.91 6.95
C VAL A 173 0.19 -23.39 6.82
N GLU A 174 -0.94 -23.72 6.20
CA GLU A 174 -1.35 -25.11 5.97
C GLU A 174 -0.35 -25.87 5.10
N ALA A 175 0.16 -25.24 4.03
CA ALA A 175 1.19 -25.84 3.18
C ALA A 175 2.49 -26.12 3.95
N PHE A 176 2.87 -25.23 4.87
CA PHE A 176 4.04 -25.42 5.73
C PHE A 176 3.85 -26.57 6.73
N LEU A 177 2.68 -26.65 7.37
CA LEU A 177 2.35 -27.75 8.27
C LEU A 177 2.30 -29.10 7.56
N ALA A 178 1.78 -29.15 6.33
CA ALA A 178 1.78 -30.37 5.51
C ALA A 178 3.22 -30.83 5.21
N HIS A 179 4.12 -29.90 4.87
CA HIS A 179 5.52 -30.23 4.62
C HIS A 179 6.24 -30.74 5.89
N LEU A 180 5.96 -30.14 7.06
CA LEU A 180 6.49 -30.62 8.33
C LEU A 180 6.00 -32.04 8.66
N ASN A 181 4.72 -32.34 8.44
CA ASN A 181 4.17 -33.68 8.68
C ASN A 181 4.83 -34.74 7.79
N VAL A 182 5.11 -34.43 6.52
CA VAL A 182 5.84 -35.34 5.62
C VAL A 182 7.27 -35.59 6.12
N ILE A 183 7.96 -34.55 6.62
CA ILE A 183 9.29 -34.70 7.21
C ILE A 183 9.25 -35.59 8.46
N ILE A 184 8.28 -35.36 9.35
CA ILE A 184 8.12 -36.14 10.59
C ILE A 184 7.84 -37.62 10.25
N LEU A 185 6.96 -37.90 9.29
CA LEU A 185 6.67 -39.26 8.81
C LEU A 185 7.91 -39.93 8.18
N SER A 186 8.72 -39.21 7.42
CA SER A 186 9.95 -39.75 6.84
C SER A 186 10.99 -40.10 7.92
N LEU A 187 11.14 -39.24 8.93
CA LEU A 187 12.04 -39.46 10.07
C LEU A 187 11.61 -40.64 10.94
N THR A 188 10.30 -40.80 11.21
CA THR A 188 9.81 -41.92 12.03
C THR A 188 9.98 -43.26 11.32
N VAL A 189 9.78 -43.31 10.00
CA VAL A 189 10.01 -44.53 9.20
C VAL A 189 11.49 -44.91 9.17
N THR A 190 12.39 -43.94 8.93
CA THR A 190 13.85 -44.21 8.87
C THR A 190 14.45 -44.59 10.23
N LEU A 191 14.03 -43.92 11.30
CA LEU A 191 14.43 -44.28 12.67
C LEU A 191 13.84 -45.65 13.08
N GLY A 192 12.58 -45.92 12.75
CA GLY A 192 11.94 -47.21 12.99
C GLY A 192 12.63 -48.36 12.27
N LEU A 193 13.05 -48.17 11.01
CA LEU A 193 13.81 -49.17 10.26
C LEU A 193 15.20 -49.42 10.88
N SER A 194 15.91 -48.36 11.24
CA SER A 194 17.25 -48.46 11.85
C SER A 194 17.21 -49.18 13.20
N LEU A 195 16.21 -48.87 14.04
CA LEU A 195 16.00 -49.57 15.32
C LEU A 195 15.66 -51.05 15.13
N ARG A 196 14.88 -51.39 14.09
CA ARG A 196 14.49 -52.78 13.80
C ARG A 196 15.65 -53.61 13.27
N ILE A 197 16.54 -53.02 12.48
CA ILE A 197 17.79 -53.65 12.03
C ILE A 197 18.73 -53.87 13.22
N ALA A 198 18.96 -52.84 14.04
CA ALA A 198 19.80 -52.94 15.23
C ALA A 198 19.28 -53.94 16.27
N ALA A 199 17.97 -54.14 16.36
CA ALA A 199 17.37 -55.16 17.22
C ALA A 199 17.52 -56.58 16.67
N ARG A 200 17.60 -56.75 15.34
CA ARG A 200 17.80 -58.05 14.68
C ARG A 200 19.24 -58.53 14.85
N ASP A 201 20.22 -57.64 14.66
CA ASP A 201 21.64 -57.96 14.81
C ASP A 201 22.03 -58.36 16.26
N LYS A 202 21.25 -57.94 17.27
CA LYS A 202 21.44 -58.34 18.67
C LYS A 202 20.87 -59.71 19.03
N LEU A 203 19.94 -60.25 18.24
CA LEU A 203 19.32 -61.56 18.48
C LEU A 203 20.08 -62.71 17.80
N ASP A 204 20.87 -62.42 16.77
CA ASP A 204 21.67 -63.42 16.05
C ASP A 204 23.04 -63.73 16.73
N PHE A 205 23.31 -63.11 17.88
CA PHE A 205 24.57 -63.25 18.66
C PHE A 205 24.38 -63.93 20.04
N SER A 206 23.24 -64.58 20.29
CA SER A 206 22.96 -65.36 21.52
C SER A 206 22.81 -66.85 21.22
#